data_AF-A0A3N5DL70-F1
#
_entry.id   AF-A0A3N5DL70-F1
#
_cell.length_a   1.000
_cell.length_b   1.000
_cell.length_c   1.000
_cell.angle_alpha   90.00
_cell.angle_beta   90.00
_cell.angle_gamma   90.00
#
_symmetry.space_group_name_H-M   'P 1'
#
loop_
_entity.id
_entity.type
_entity.pdbx_description
1 polymer ?
#
loop_
_entity_poly.entity_id
_entity_poly.type
_entity_poly.pdbx_seq_one_letter_code
_entity_poly.pdbx_strand_id
1 'polypeptide(L)'
;MKRQLTGVDFLSGFSLIGLLAYLAVAVLALATGALARRFVRPADQVRGWILLAVWFVCLAAYRGFAVEDAAKALVRGRFRESGVYADRWYVQAPTILLVMLLVTVLAYAAFRVLRANWQRRGKAAMLIAQVAAAAHVPLSILRIVSLNTVDKLLYRGSLRLNWLLELAMLTAVFVCAAWYIRNLFRMRSLNAARAPFDRRQAEDRSAGSS
;
A
#
# COMPACT_ATOMS: atom_id res chain seq x y z
N MET A 1 -38.08 -21.75 7.36
CA MET A 1 -37.14 -20.63 7.60
C MET A 1 -36.17 -21.01 8.72
N LYS A 2 -34.94 -21.44 8.38
CA LYS A 2 -33.74 -21.52 9.25
C LYS A 2 -32.61 -22.19 8.46
N ARG A 3 -31.89 -21.42 7.63
CA ARG A 3 -30.46 -21.67 7.42
C ARG A 3 -29.76 -20.64 8.29
N GLN A 4 -29.58 -20.99 9.56
CA GLN A 4 -28.59 -20.33 10.39
C GLN A 4 -27.25 -20.56 9.70
N LEU A 5 -26.74 -19.47 9.12
CA LEU A 5 -25.38 -19.35 8.64
C LEU A 5 -24.47 -19.68 9.82
N THR A 6 -23.96 -20.91 9.83
CA THR A 6 -22.79 -21.27 10.62
C THR A 6 -21.69 -20.31 10.20
N GLY A 7 -21.09 -19.59 11.15
CA GLY A 7 -20.07 -18.56 10.92
C GLY A 7 -18.73 -19.10 10.38
N VAL A 8 -18.76 -20.19 9.60
CA VAL A 8 -17.61 -21.00 9.19
C VAL A 8 -17.17 -20.73 7.74
N ASP A 9 -18.03 -20.12 6.91
CA ASP A 9 -17.63 -19.63 5.56
C ASP A 9 -16.82 -18.32 5.62
N PHE A 10 -16.65 -17.74 6.82
CA PHE A 10 -15.96 -16.48 7.09
C PHE A 10 -14.45 -16.54 6.73
N LEU A 11 -13.91 -17.75 6.59
CA LEU A 11 -12.56 -18.03 6.13
C LEU A 11 -12.58 -18.72 4.77
N SER A 12 -13.26 -18.14 3.78
CA SER A 12 -12.90 -18.46 2.39
C SER A 12 -11.37 -18.32 2.28
N GLY A 13 -10.65 -19.36 1.82
CA GLY A 13 -9.17 -19.40 1.90
C GLY A 13 -8.50 -18.16 1.31
N PHE A 14 -9.13 -17.54 0.32
CA PHE A 14 -8.73 -16.25 -0.25
C PHE A 14 -8.76 -15.08 0.74
N SER A 15 -9.76 -15.00 1.63
CA SER A 15 -9.82 -13.95 2.67
C SER A 15 -8.64 -14.06 3.64
N LEU A 16 -8.32 -15.29 4.07
CA LEU A 16 -7.19 -15.57 4.95
C LEU A 16 -5.86 -15.22 4.27
N ILE A 17 -5.67 -15.61 3.00
CA ILE A 17 -4.46 -15.26 2.23
C ILE A 17 -4.29 -13.75 2.13
N GLY A 18 -5.36 -13.00 1.82
CA GLY A 18 -5.32 -11.55 1.76
C GLY A 18 -4.95 -10.90 3.11
N LEU A 19 -5.55 -11.41 4.21
CA LEU A 19 -5.24 -10.95 5.56
C LEU A 19 -3.78 -11.20 5.94
N LEU A 20 -3.27 -12.42 5.70
CA LEU A 20 -1.87 -12.77 5.94
C LEU A 20 -0.92 -11.94 5.08
N ALA A 21 -1.26 -11.68 3.82
CA ALA A 21 -0.47 -10.84 2.94
C ALA A 21 -0.36 -9.40 3.46
N TYR A 22 -1.47 -8.81 3.93
CA TYR A 22 -1.45 -7.48 4.55
C TYR A 22 -0.59 -7.44 5.81
N LEU A 23 -0.71 -8.45 6.69
CA LEU A 23 0.11 -8.55 7.90
C LEU A 23 1.59 -8.72 7.57
N ALA A 24 1.93 -9.55 6.58
CA ALA A 24 3.32 -9.72 6.13
C ALA A 24 3.93 -8.41 5.63
N VAL A 25 3.18 -7.63 4.83
CA VAL A 25 3.62 -6.31 4.37
C VAL A 25 3.73 -5.32 5.54
N ALA A 26 2.82 -5.36 6.52
CA ALA A 26 2.90 -4.52 7.71
C ALA A 26 4.15 -4.81 8.54
N VAL A 27 4.46 -6.09 8.79
CA VAL A 27 5.68 -6.51 9.50
C VAL A 27 6.93 -6.09 8.74
N LEU A 28 6.95 -6.26 7.41
CA LEU A 28 8.07 -5.82 6.59
C LEU A 28 8.26 -4.30 6.63
N ALA A 29 7.18 -3.52 6.57
CA ALA A 29 7.23 -2.06 6.69
C ALA A 29 7.75 -1.62 8.07
N LEU A 30 7.31 -2.28 9.14
CA LEU A 30 7.79 -2.01 10.50
C LEU A 30 9.28 -2.35 10.65
N ALA A 31 9.71 -3.52 10.16
CA ALA A 31 11.11 -3.92 10.14
C ALA A 31 11.97 -2.94 9.33
N THR A 32 11.46 -2.48 8.18
CA THR A 32 12.13 -1.46 7.35
C THR A 32 12.28 -0.15 8.11
N GLY A 33 11.23 0.31 8.82
CA GLY A 33 11.28 1.50 9.66
C GLY A 33 12.27 1.37 10.83
N ALA A 34 12.31 0.20 11.48
CA ALA A 34 13.26 -0.09 12.56
C ALA A 34 14.71 -0.11 12.06
N LEU A 35 14.97 -0.71 10.90
CA LEU A 35 16.28 -0.70 10.24
C LEU A 35 16.66 0.72 9.81
N ALA A 36 15.74 1.48 9.22
CA ALA A 36 15.95 2.88 8.86
C ALA A 36 16.38 3.70 10.07
N ARG A 37 15.70 3.54 11.22
CA ARG A 37 16.05 4.23 12.48
C ARG A 37 17.47 3.92 12.95
N ARG A 38 17.94 2.68 12.73
CA ARG A 38 19.30 2.25 13.11
C ARG A 38 20.37 2.79 12.14
N PHE A 39 20.07 2.91 10.85
CA PHE A 39 21.09 3.19 9.82
C PHE A 39 21.07 4.60 9.22
N VAL A 40 19.93 5.29 9.17
CA VAL A 40 19.73 6.51 8.37
C VAL A 40 18.91 7.55 9.16
N ARG A 41 19.49 8.75 9.37
CA ARG A 41 19.01 9.80 10.31
C ARG A 41 17.81 10.70 9.91
N PRO A 42 17.17 10.69 8.73
CA PRO A 42 15.98 11.50 8.50
C PRO A 42 14.75 10.84 9.12
N ALA A 43 14.24 11.45 10.20
CA ALA A 43 13.05 11.01 10.93
C ALA A 43 11.82 10.80 10.02
N ASP A 44 11.73 11.55 8.92
CA ASP A 44 10.65 11.46 7.94
C ASP A 44 10.52 10.08 7.30
N GLN A 45 11.64 9.42 7.02
CA GLN A 45 11.61 8.10 6.38
C GLN A 45 11.13 7.02 7.35
N VAL A 46 11.57 7.11 8.61
CA VAL A 46 11.12 6.21 9.68
C VAL A 46 9.62 6.37 9.89
N ARG A 47 9.14 7.62 10.01
CA ARG A 47 7.70 7.92 10.13
C ARG A 47 6.91 7.38 8.95
N GLY A 48 7.41 7.55 7.72
CA GLY A 48 6.74 7.06 6.51
C GLY A 48 6.56 5.54 6.49
N TRP A 49 7.59 4.77 6.87
CA TRP A 49 7.48 3.31 6.98
C TRP A 49 6.57 2.86 8.13
N ILE A 50 6.59 3.54 9.27
CA ILE A 50 5.67 3.26 10.38
C ILE A 50 4.22 3.52 9.98
N LEU A 51 3.95 4.65 9.31
CA LEU A 51 2.62 4.97 8.80
C LEU A 51 2.12 3.91 7.80
N LEU A 52 3.00 3.39 6.93
CA LEU A 52 2.65 2.28 6.05
C LEU A 52 2.31 1.01 6.83
N ALA A 53 3.09 0.67 7.86
CA ALA A 53 2.80 -0.49 8.69
C ALA A 53 1.42 -0.36 9.36
N VAL A 54 1.12 0.80 9.96
CA VAL A 54 -0.19 1.09 10.56
C VAL A 54 -1.30 0.99 9.53
N TRP A 55 -1.10 1.57 8.34
CA TRP A 55 -2.07 1.50 7.24
C TRP A 55 -2.41 0.05 6.85
N PHE A 56 -1.40 -0.81 6.69
CA PHE A 56 -1.62 -2.22 6.35
C PHE A 56 -2.25 -3.03 7.50
N VAL A 57 -1.98 -2.69 8.76
CA VAL A 57 -2.72 -3.27 9.91
C VAL A 57 -4.18 -2.86 9.85
N CYS A 58 -4.49 -1.59 9.56
CA CYS A 58 -5.86 -1.14 9.38
C CYS A 58 -6.56 -1.86 8.22
N LEU A 59 -5.88 -2.07 7.08
CA LEU A 59 -6.42 -2.85 5.96
C LEU A 59 -6.64 -4.32 6.33
N ALA A 60 -5.72 -4.93 7.07
CA ALA A 60 -5.87 -6.29 7.58
C ALA A 60 -7.08 -6.41 8.52
N ALA A 61 -7.27 -5.45 9.44
CA ALA A 61 -8.42 -5.40 10.33
C ALA A 61 -9.73 -5.17 9.55
N TYR A 62 -9.76 -4.19 8.65
CA TYR A 62 -10.88 -3.90 7.76
C TYR A 62 -11.35 -5.18 7.02
N ARG A 63 -10.40 -5.98 6.54
CA ARG A 63 -10.67 -7.25 5.88
C ARG A 63 -11.08 -8.36 6.85
N GLY A 64 -10.40 -8.49 7.98
CA GLY A 64 -10.66 -9.50 9.00
C GLY A 64 -12.03 -9.36 9.66
N PHE A 65 -12.54 -8.13 9.80
CA PHE A 65 -13.89 -7.87 10.32
C PHE A 65 -14.97 -7.87 9.23
N ALA A 66 -14.65 -8.24 7.98
CA ALA A 66 -15.57 -8.23 6.85
C ALA A 66 -16.33 -6.89 6.68
N VAL A 67 -15.66 -5.77 7.00
CA VAL A 67 -16.27 -4.42 6.93
C VAL A 67 -16.72 -4.11 5.50
N GLU A 68 -15.96 -4.61 4.51
CA GLU A 68 -16.32 -4.50 3.10
C GLU A 68 -17.68 -5.14 2.78
N ASP A 69 -17.92 -6.35 3.30
CA ASP A 69 -19.15 -7.09 3.04
C ASP A 69 -20.35 -6.44 3.74
N ALA A 70 -20.15 -5.95 4.96
CA ALA A 70 -21.16 -5.17 5.69
C ALA A 70 -21.52 -3.87 4.94
N ALA A 71 -20.51 -3.13 4.47
CA ALA A 71 -20.72 -1.91 3.69
C ALA A 71 -21.46 -2.20 2.37
N LYS A 72 -21.07 -3.26 1.64
CA LYS A 72 -21.76 -3.71 0.43
C LYS A 72 -23.22 -4.08 0.72
N ALA A 73 -23.48 -4.80 1.81
CA ALA A 73 -24.83 -5.20 2.18
C ALA A 73 -25.71 -3.97 2.48
N LEU A 74 -25.17 -2.99 3.22
CA LEU A 74 -25.87 -1.75 3.55
C LEU A 74 -26.18 -0.92 2.30
N VAL A 75 -25.20 -0.73 1.42
CA VAL A 75 -25.39 -0.02 0.15
C VAL A 75 -26.41 -0.73 -0.73
N ARG A 76 -26.33 -2.06 -0.86
CA ARG A 76 -27.28 -2.86 -1.64
C ARG A 76 -28.69 -2.84 -1.05
N GLY A 77 -28.83 -2.82 0.28
CA GLY A 77 -30.11 -2.70 0.97
C GLY A 77 -30.81 -1.40 0.61
N ARG A 78 -30.10 -0.27 0.75
CA ARG A 78 -30.61 1.06 0.39
C ARG A 78 -31.04 1.16 -1.07
N PHE A 79 -30.31 0.56 -2.00
CA PHE A 79 -30.69 0.55 -3.42
C PHE A 79 -31.91 -0.31 -3.75
N ARG A 80 -32.21 -1.34 -2.94
CA ARG A 80 -33.41 -2.16 -3.13
C ARG A 80 -34.65 -1.43 -2.62
N GLU A 81 -34.53 -0.78 -1.47
CA GLU A 81 -35.63 -0.05 -0.82
C GLU A 81 -36.10 1.15 -1.65
N SER A 82 -35.19 1.84 -2.33
CA SER A 82 -35.54 3.06 -3.06
C SER A 82 -36.29 2.81 -4.38
N GLY A 83 -36.36 1.57 -4.88
CA GLY A 83 -36.89 1.29 -6.22
C GLY A 83 -36.03 1.86 -7.36
N VAL A 84 -34.93 2.55 -7.05
CA VAL A 84 -34.00 3.24 -7.95
C VAL A 84 -33.02 2.26 -8.59
N TYR A 85 -33.51 1.11 -9.03
CA TYR A 85 -32.69 0.15 -9.77
C TYR A 85 -32.44 0.63 -11.21
N ALA A 86 -33.34 1.45 -11.77
CA ALA A 86 -33.21 2.05 -13.10
C ALA A 86 -32.14 3.15 -13.13
N ASP A 87 -32.00 3.97 -12.08
CA ASP A 87 -31.10 5.13 -12.07
C ASP A 87 -29.71 4.84 -11.49
N ARG A 88 -29.29 3.58 -11.42
CA ARG A 88 -27.95 3.18 -10.95
C ARG A 88 -26.82 3.95 -11.62
N TRP A 89 -27.00 4.28 -12.90
CA TRP A 89 -26.06 5.05 -13.70
C TRP A 89 -25.74 6.41 -13.07
N TYR A 90 -26.74 7.10 -12.52
CA TYR A 90 -26.58 8.44 -11.96
C TYR A 90 -25.69 8.46 -10.71
N VAL A 91 -25.59 7.36 -9.97
CA VAL A 91 -24.70 7.25 -8.81
C VAL A 91 -23.34 6.65 -9.21
N GLN A 92 -23.33 5.69 -10.13
CA GLN A 92 -22.11 5.02 -10.56
C GLN A 92 -21.19 5.93 -11.39
N ALA A 93 -21.73 6.68 -12.35
CA ALA A 93 -20.90 7.50 -13.23
C ALA A 93 -20.10 8.57 -12.46
N PRO A 94 -20.69 9.35 -11.53
CA PRO A 94 -19.93 10.28 -10.70
C PRO A 94 -18.89 9.59 -9.83
N THR A 95 -19.20 8.40 -9.29
CA THR A 95 -18.27 7.64 -8.45
C THR A 95 -17.07 7.15 -9.26
N ILE A 96 -17.30 6.62 -10.46
CA ILE A 96 -16.22 6.18 -11.36
C ILE A 96 -15.36 7.36 -11.77
N LEU A 97 -15.98 8.50 -12.14
CA LEU A 97 -15.25 9.73 -12.47
C LEU A 97 -14.37 10.20 -11.30
N LEU A 98 -14.91 10.20 -10.07
CA LEU A 98 -14.15 10.54 -8.87
C LEU A 98 -12.98 9.59 -8.65
N VAL A 99 -13.20 8.28 -8.80
CA VAL A 99 -12.14 7.27 -8.69
C VAL A 99 -11.05 7.46 -9.77
N MET A 100 -11.44 7.70 -11.02
CA MET A 100 -10.50 7.95 -12.12
C MET A 100 -9.70 9.24 -11.89
N LEU A 101 -10.36 10.31 -11.41
CA LEU A 101 -9.70 11.55 -11.04
C LEU A 101 -8.68 11.32 -9.93
N LEU A 102 -9.06 10.62 -8.86
CA LEU A 102 -8.15 10.27 -7.76
C LEU A 102 -6.93 9.48 -8.23
N VAL A 103 -7.14 8.43 -9.03
CA VAL A 103 -6.05 7.62 -9.60
C VAL A 103 -5.13 8.48 -10.47
N THR A 104 -5.69 9.38 -11.29
CA THR A 104 -4.93 10.27 -12.17
C THR A 104 -4.07 11.25 -11.37
N VAL A 105 -4.66 11.87 -10.33
CA VAL A 105 -3.95 12.79 -9.42
C VAL A 105 -2.85 12.06 -8.67
N LEU A 106 -3.11 10.86 -8.14
CA LEU A 106 -2.10 10.04 -7.46
C LEU A 106 -0.96 9.65 -8.40
N ALA A 107 -1.27 9.21 -9.63
CA ALA A 107 -0.27 8.85 -10.62
C ALA A 107 0.58 10.05 -11.04
N TYR A 108 -0.04 11.21 -11.27
CA TYR A 108 0.66 12.44 -11.61
C TYR A 108 1.57 12.92 -10.46
N ALA A 109 1.05 12.94 -9.23
CA ALA A 109 1.82 13.28 -8.05
C ALA A 109 2.99 12.32 -7.86
N ALA A 110 2.75 11.01 -7.99
CA ALA A 110 3.80 10.00 -7.94
C ALA A 110 4.87 10.24 -8.99
N PHE A 111 4.50 10.50 -10.25
CA PHE A 111 5.43 10.79 -11.33
C PHE A 111 6.29 12.02 -11.04
N ARG A 112 5.67 13.13 -10.62
CA ARG A 112 6.37 14.39 -10.31
C ARG A 112 7.36 14.20 -9.16
N VAL A 113 6.93 13.56 -8.07
CA VAL A 113 7.77 13.36 -6.90
C VAL A 113 8.87 12.34 -7.19
N LEU A 114 8.57 11.27 -7.93
CA LEU A 114 9.57 10.26 -8.32
C LEU A 114 10.67 10.85 -9.20
N ARG A 115 10.30 11.67 -10.19
CA ARG A 115 11.25 12.39 -11.04
C ARG A 115 12.16 13.31 -10.22
N ALA A 116 11.60 14.04 -9.25
CA ALA A 116 12.37 14.95 -8.39
C ALA A 116 13.30 14.23 -7.40
N ASN A 117 12.96 13.01 -6.99
CA ASN A 117 13.69 12.27 -5.94
C ASN A 117 14.45 11.05 -6.47
N TRP A 118 14.56 10.87 -7.78
CA TRP A 118 15.17 9.68 -8.40
C TRP A 118 16.62 9.44 -7.94
N GLN A 119 17.38 10.51 -7.73
CA GLN A 119 18.75 10.43 -7.21
C GLN A 119 18.79 9.98 -5.73
N ARG A 120 17.74 10.27 -4.97
CA ARG A 120 17.57 9.88 -3.56
C ARG A 120 16.82 8.56 -3.47
N ARG A 121 17.46 7.47 -3.92
CA ARG A 121 16.88 6.12 -4.06
C ARG A 121 16.02 5.65 -2.87
N GLY A 122 16.46 5.91 -1.63
CA GLY A 122 15.68 5.56 -0.44
C GLY A 122 14.36 6.31 -0.32
N LYS A 123 14.36 7.63 -0.55
CA LYS A 123 13.15 8.45 -0.51
C LYS A 123 12.19 8.08 -1.64
N ALA A 124 12.72 7.83 -2.84
CA ALA A 124 11.93 7.36 -3.98
C ALA A 124 11.19 6.05 -3.68
N ALA A 125 11.88 5.05 -3.12
CA ALA A 125 11.28 3.76 -2.76
C ALA A 125 10.09 3.91 -1.79
N MET A 126 10.27 4.71 -0.73
CA MET A 126 9.22 4.95 0.26
C MET A 126 8.00 5.65 -0.37
N LEU A 127 8.22 6.63 -1.24
CA LEU A 127 7.13 7.37 -1.89
C LEU A 127 6.33 6.48 -2.85
N ILE A 128 7.01 5.61 -3.62
CA ILE A 128 6.32 4.63 -4.48
C ILE A 128 5.46 3.70 -3.61
N ALA A 129 6.00 3.22 -2.49
CA ALA A 129 5.26 2.40 -1.54
C ALA A 129 4.03 3.13 -0.97
N GLN A 130 4.15 4.41 -0.63
CA GLN A 130 3.02 5.23 -0.15
C GLN A 130 1.93 5.41 -1.21
N VAL A 131 2.32 5.66 -2.46
CA VAL A 131 1.36 5.77 -3.58
C VAL A 131 0.65 4.45 -3.82
N ALA A 132 1.40 3.33 -3.82
CA ALA A 132 0.81 2.00 -3.96
C ALA A 132 -0.17 1.68 -2.82
N ALA A 133 0.18 2.06 -1.58
CA ALA A 133 -0.70 1.92 -0.43
C ALA A 133 -1.96 2.81 -0.54
N ALA A 134 -1.81 4.06 -1.00
CA ALA A 134 -2.92 4.98 -1.21
C ALA A 134 -3.88 4.52 -2.33
N ALA A 135 -3.36 3.84 -3.36
CA ALA A 135 -4.16 3.28 -4.44
C ALA A 135 -5.15 2.20 -3.98
N HIS A 136 -4.99 1.63 -2.77
CA HIS A 136 -5.99 0.74 -2.18
C HIS A 136 -7.30 1.46 -1.85
N VAL A 137 -7.29 2.77 -1.59
CA VAL A 137 -8.51 3.53 -1.25
C VAL A 137 -9.50 3.56 -2.42
N PRO A 138 -9.15 4.06 -3.62
CA PRO A 138 -10.06 4.04 -4.76
C PRO A 138 -10.47 2.62 -5.16
N LEU A 139 -9.56 1.64 -5.03
CA LEU A 139 -9.88 0.23 -5.27
C LEU A 139 -10.94 -0.28 -4.29
N SER A 140 -10.83 0.06 -3.00
CA SER A 140 -11.79 -0.33 -1.96
C SER A 140 -13.16 0.32 -2.18
N ILE A 141 -13.19 1.61 -2.54
CA ILE A 141 -14.43 2.32 -2.90
C ILE A 141 -15.09 1.63 -4.09
N LEU A 142 -14.32 1.33 -5.15
CA LEU A 142 -14.84 0.64 -6.33
C LEU A 142 -15.41 -0.73 -5.98
N ARG A 143 -14.78 -1.47 -5.07
CA ARG A 143 -15.29 -2.76 -4.58
C ARG A 143 -16.62 -2.62 -3.83
N ILE A 144 -16.78 -1.59 -3.00
CA ILE A 144 -18.03 -1.35 -2.26
C ILE A 144 -19.16 -0.95 -3.20
N VAL A 145 -18.87 -0.08 -4.19
CA VAL A 145 -19.89 0.51 -5.08
C VAL A 145 -20.22 -0.37 -6.30
N SER A 146 -19.35 -1.31 -6.69
CA SER A 146 -19.61 -2.19 -7.83
C SER A 146 -20.89 -3.02 -7.65
N LEU A 147 -21.90 -2.72 -8.48
CA LEU A 147 -23.29 -3.22 -8.34
C LEU A 147 -23.80 -4.09 -9.50
N ASN A 148 -22.99 -4.43 -10.52
CA ASN A 148 -23.14 -5.63 -11.39
C ASN A 148 -22.36 -5.55 -12.71
N THR A 149 -22.16 -4.37 -13.31
CA THR A 149 -21.61 -4.28 -14.69
C THR A 149 -20.09 -4.37 -14.70
N VAL A 150 -19.41 -3.61 -13.82
CA VAL A 150 -17.97 -3.81 -13.57
C VAL A 150 -17.74 -5.16 -12.90
N ASP A 151 -18.69 -5.64 -12.08
CA ASP A 151 -18.65 -6.98 -11.48
C ASP A 151 -18.59 -8.10 -12.55
N LYS A 152 -19.24 -7.96 -13.71
CA LYS A 152 -19.05 -8.96 -14.77
C LYS A 152 -17.62 -8.94 -15.32
N LEU A 153 -17.02 -7.78 -15.53
CA LEU A 153 -15.63 -7.66 -16.00
C LEU A 153 -14.60 -8.07 -14.92
N LEU A 154 -14.91 -7.79 -13.66
CA LEU A 154 -14.10 -8.12 -12.50
C LEU A 154 -14.25 -9.58 -12.06
N TYR A 155 -15.40 -10.24 -12.28
CA TYR A 155 -15.73 -11.54 -11.67
C TYR A 155 -16.10 -12.67 -12.65
N ARG A 156 -16.24 -12.46 -13.98
CA ARG A 156 -16.46 -13.57 -14.94
C ARG A 156 -15.21 -14.36 -15.33
N GLY A 157 -14.03 -14.02 -14.80
CA GLY A 157 -12.79 -14.80 -14.99
C GLY A 157 -12.40 -15.62 -13.75
N SER A 158 -11.66 -16.72 -13.95
CA SER A 158 -11.05 -17.50 -12.85
C SER A 158 -10.10 -16.65 -12.01
N LEU A 159 -9.47 -15.63 -12.61
CA LEU A 159 -8.74 -14.56 -11.95
C LEU A 159 -9.57 -13.27 -11.96
N ARG A 160 -9.97 -12.81 -10.77
CA ARG A 160 -10.67 -11.51 -10.64
C ARG A 160 -9.64 -10.38 -10.74
N LEU A 161 -9.84 -9.44 -11.66
CA LEU A 161 -8.91 -8.32 -11.89
C LEU A 161 -8.59 -7.53 -10.61
N ASN A 162 -9.55 -7.42 -9.69
CA ASN A 162 -9.33 -6.78 -8.39
C ASN A 162 -8.26 -7.50 -7.54
N TRP A 163 -8.21 -8.83 -7.55
CA TRP A 163 -7.14 -9.57 -6.87
C TRP A 163 -5.77 -9.29 -7.48
N LEU A 164 -5.71 -9.17 -8.81
CA LEU A 164 -4.47 -8.85 -9.51
C LEU A 164 -3.99 -7.44 -9.13
N LEU A 165 -4.90 -6.46 -9.09
CA LEU A 165 -4.58 -5.09 -8.68
C LEU A 165 -4.15 -5.02 -7.21
N GLU A 166 -4.86 -5.72 -6.32
CA GLU A 166 -4.51 -5.81 -4.90
C GLU A 166 -3.11 -6.44 -4.71
N LEU A 167 -2.84 -7.55 -5.42
CA LEU A 167 -1.53 -8.21 -5.41
C LEU A 167 -0.43 -7.34 -5.99
N ALA A 168 -0.70 -6.59 -7.07
CA ALA A 168 0.24 -5.67 -7.67
C ALA A 168 0.63 -4.54 -6.71
N MET A 169 -0.33 -3.97 -5.98
CA MET A 169 -0.09 -2.94 -4.96
C MET A 169 0.75 -3.50 -3.80
N LEU A 170 0.41 -4.69 -3.30
CA LEU A 170 1.18 -5.36 -2.25
C LEU A 170 2.61 -5.66 -2.68
N THR A 171 2.76 -6.22 -3.88
CA THR A 171 4.07 -6.54 -4.48
C THR A 171 4.89 -5.27 -4.66
N ALA A 172 4.28 -4.16 -5.11
CA ALA A 172 4.98 -2.89 -5.26
C ALA A 172 5.53 -2.38 -3.91
N VAL A 173 4.74 -2.44 -2.83
CA VAL A 173 5.20 -2.06 -1.48
C VAL A 173 6.31 -2.99 -1.01
N PHE A 174 6.15 -4.30 -1.19
CA PHE A 174 7.14 -5.30 -0.81
C PHE A 174 8.48 -5.08 -1.52
N VAL A 175 8.45 -4.92 -2.85
CA VAL A 175 9.65 -4.66 -3.67
C VAL A 175 10.31 -3.35 -3.26
N CYS A 176 9.52 -2.30 -2.98
CA CYS A 176 10.06 -1.02 -2.51
C CYS A 176 10.74 -1.14 -1.15
N ALA A 177 10.17 -1.89 -0.21
CA ALA A 177 10.77 -2.15 1.09
C ALA A 177 12.08 -2.95 0.96
N ALA A 178 12.08 -4.03 0.17
CA ALA A 178 13.28 -4.82 -0.11
C ALA A 178 14.38 -3.99 -0.78
N TRP A 179 14.01 -3.18 -1.79
CA TRP A 179 14.94 -2.27 -2.46
C TRP A 179 15.52 -1.22 -1.51
N TYR A 180 14.67 -0.66 -0.63
CA TYR A 180 15.10 0.29 0.39
C TYR A 180 16.12 -0.34 1.35
N ILE A 181 15.81 -1.52 1.90
CA ILE A 181 16.71 -2.28 2.80
C ILE A 181 18.04 -2.58 2.11
N ARG A 182 18.02 -3.06 0.86
CA ARG A 182 19.24 -3.30 0.08
C ARG A 182 20.09 -2.05 -0.06
N ASN A 183 19.47 -0.89 -0.32
CA ASN A 183 20.18 0.38 -0.41
C ASN A 183 20.78 0.80 0.95
N LEU A 184 20.10 0.55 2.06
CA LEU A 184 20.65 0.81 3.41
C LEU A 184 21.93 0.01 3.64
N PHE A 185 21.92 -1.29 3.36
CA PHE A 185 23.11 -2.14 3.54
C PHE A 185 24.26 -1.73 2.64
N ARG A 186 23.98 -1.33 1.39
CA ARG A 186 24.99 -0.81 0.46
C ARG A 186 25.61 0.50 0.96
N MET A 187 24.82 1.41 1.54
CA MET A 187 25.37 2.66 2.09
C MET A 187 26.25 2.38 3.31
N ARG A 188 25.86 1.44 4.17
CA ARG A 188 26.66 1.03 5.32
C ARG A 188 28.04 0.49 4.90
N SER A 189 28.08 -0.39 3.90
CA SER A 189 29.36 -0.95 3.44
C SER A 189 30.29 0.12 2.85
N LEU A 190 29.74 1.06 2.08
CA LEU A 190 30.51 2.18 1.52
C LEU A 190 31.04 3.12 2.61
N ASN A 191 30.24 3.42 3.63
CA ASN A 191 30.68 4.28 4.75
C ASN A 191 31.74 3.58 5.61
N ALA A 192 31.60 2.27 5.85
CA ALA A 192 32.60 1.49 6.56
C ALA A 192 33.95 1.44 5.80
N ALA A 193 33.92 1.35 4.47
CA ALA A 193 35.12 1.37 3.64
C ALA A 193 35.81 2.75 3.58
N ARG A 194 35.08 3.84 3.77
CA ARG A 194 35.63 5.23 3.78
C ARG A 194 36.24 5.62 5.12
N ALA A 195 35.76 5.04 6.23
CA ALA A 195 36.19 5.41 7.58
C ALA A 195 37.72 5.40 7.81
N PRO A 196 38.52 4.44 7.28
CA PRO A 196 39.98 4.47 7.45
C PRO A 196 40.64 5.63 6.69
N PHE A 197 40.13 5.98 5.52
CA PHE A 197 40.68 7.07 4.70
C PHE A 197 40.40 8.43 5.34
N ASP A 198 39.18 8.64 5.84
CA ASP A 198 38.81 9.87 6.54
C ASP A 198 39.65 10.07 7.82
N ARG A 199 39.97 8.98 8.53
CA ARG A 199 40.87 9.03 9.70
C ARG A 199 42.29 9.47 9.33
N ARG A 200 42.88 8.89 8.28
CA ARG A 200 44.23 9.27 7.82
C ARG A 200 44.28 10.73 7.40
N GLN A 201 43.30 11.22 6.65
CA GLN A 201 43.25 12.64 6.29
C GLN A 201 43.11 13.56 7.51
N ALA A 202 42.41 13.13 8.55
CA ALA A 202 42.32 13.90 9.80
C ALA A 202 43.67 13.94 10.54
N GLU A 203 44.39 12.81 10.59
CA GLU A 203 45.72 12.71 11.18
C GLU A 203 46.74 13.60 10.43
N ASP A 204 46.78 13.53 9.10
CA ASP A 204 47.69 14.34 8.27
C ASP A 204 47.47 15.85 8.45
N ARG A 205 46.20 16.28 8.56
CA ARG A 205 45.85 17.70 8.81
C ARG A 205 46.30 18.18 10.18
N SER A 206 46.28 17.29 11.19
CA SER A 206 46.75 17.64 12.53
C SER A 206 48.27 17.71 12.64
N ALA A 207 48.98 16.90 11.85
CA ALA A 207 50.44 16.90 11.83
C ALA A 207 51.03 18.15 11.15
N GLY A 208 50.35 18.72 10.15
CA GLY A 208 50.82 19.91 9.42
C GLY A 208 50.58 21.25 10.09
N SER A 209 49.95 21.31 11.27
CA SER A 209 49.62 22.54 12.00
C SER A 209 50.49 22.81 13.23
N SER A 210 51.57 22.03 13.43
CA SER A 210 52.55 22.19 14.52
C SER A 210 53.86 22.75 13.97
#